data_AF-A0A7V3HC63-F1
#
_entry.id   AF-A0A7V3HC63-F1
#
_cell.length_a   1.000
_cell.length_b   1.000
_cell.length_c   1.000
_cell.angle_alpha   90.00
_cell.angle_beta   90.00
_cell.angle_gamma   90.00
#
_symmetry.space_group_name_H-M   'P 1'
#
loop_
_entity.id
_entity.type
_entity.pdbx_description
1 polymer ?
#
loop_
_entity_poly.entity_id
_entity_poly.type
_entity_poly.pdbx_seq_one_letter_code
_entity_poly.pdbx_strand_id
1 'polypeptide(L)'
;MATLSKKRIKDVFNDSLKNVRSGKMANVSGIMLQHGYSPSSARALKVTQTKTWQDCLAQIDDDEIIKKFQEIVRSEDKRSAIAAGIELLKLKDRYPANKMKLSAYKEETERIIE
;
A
#
# COMPACT_ATOMS: atom_id res chain seq x y z
N MET A 1 -17.38 -5.19 18.29
CA MET A 1 -16.29 -4.74 17.40
C MET A 1 -16.53 -3.28 17.04
N ALA A 2 -15.59 -2.38 17.31
CA ALA A 2 -15.74 -0.97 16.93
C ALA A 2 -15.64 -0.83 15.41
N THR A 3 -16.74 -0.50 14.74
CA THR A 3 -16.78 -0.29 13.30
C THR A 3 -16.00 0.98 12.98
N LEU A 4 -14.84 0.84 12.35
CA LEU A 4 -14.07 1.99 11.85
C LEU A 4 -14.96 2.80 10.90
N SER A 5 -15.07 4.11 11.14
CA SER A 5 -15.84 4.99 10.26
C SER A 5 -15.23 5.01 8.86
N LYS A 6 -16.04 4.68 7.84
CA LYS A 6 -15.63 4.72 6.43
C LYS A 6 -15.02 6.07 6.04
N LYS A 7 -15.48 7.17 6.64
CA LYS A 7 -14.93 8.52 6.42
C LYS A 7 -13.47 8.60 6.84
N ARG A 8 -13.16 8.17 8.07
CA ARG A 8 -11.80 8.21 8.62
C ARG A 8 -10.82 7.33 7.84
N ILE A 9 -11.28 6.20 7.31
CA ILE A 9 -10.47 5.33 6.44
C ILE A 9 -10.10 6.09 5.16
N LYS A 10 -11.07 6.77 4.54
CA LYS A 10 -10.85 7.58 3.33
C LYS A 10 -9.94 8.77 3.58
N ASP A 11 -10.05 9.42 4.74
CA ASP A 11 -9.20 10.56 5.08
C ASP A 11 -7.72 10.13 5.19
N VAL A 12 -7.44 9.02 5.90
CA VAL A 12 -6.08 8.44 5.96
C VAL A 12 -5.58 8.04 4.58
N PHE A 13 -6.45 7.49 3.74
CA PHE A 13 -6.12 7.11 2.37
C PHE A 13 -5.72 8.32 1.52
N ASN A 14 -6.52 9.38 1.56
CA ASN A 14 -6.28 10.61 0.78
C ASN A 14 -4.98 11.30 1.19
N ASP A 15 -4.69 11.38 2.50
CA ASP A 15 -3.44 11.95 2.98
C ASP A 15 -2.23 11.10 2.59
N SER A 16 -2.39 9.77 2.63
CA SER A 16 -1.37 8.83 2.15
C SER A 16 -1.09 9.04 0.67
N LEU A 17 -2.14 9.18 -0.14
CA LEU A 17 -2.05 9.40 -1.58
C LEU A 17 -1.44 10.78 -1.89
N LYS A 18 -1.75 11.82 -1.12
CA LYS A 18 -1.16 13.15 -1.26
C LYS A 18 0.35 13.13 -1.03
N ASN A 19 0.81 12.45 0.03
CA ASN A 19 2.24 12.27 0.30
C ASN A 19 2.94 11.56 -0.87
N VAL A 20 2.37 10.45 -1.33
CA VAL A 20 2.90 9.71 -2.49
C VAL A 20 2.95 10.57 -3.75
N ARG A 21 1.87 11.31 -4.05
CA ARG A 21 1.82 12.24 -5.19
C ARG A 21 2.87 13.34 -5.11
N SER A 22 3.26 13.76 -3.90
CA SER A 22 4.34 14.73 -3.68
C SER A 22 5.76 14.14 -3.70
N GLY A 23 5.91 12.85 -3.97
CA GLY A 23 7.22 12.17 -3.94
C GLY A 23 7.73 11.85 -2.54
N LYS A 24 6.87 11.97 -1.51
CA LYS A 24 7.20 11.66 -0.12
C LYS A 24 6.70 10.27 0.24
N MET A 25 7.40 9.60 1.17
CA MET A 25 6.86 8.38 1.77
C MET A 25 5.52 8.70 2.46
N ALA A 26 4.51 7.87 2.23
CA ALA A 26 3.20 8.05 2.85
C ALA A 26 3.26 8.08 4.38
N ASN A 27 4.15 7.29 4.99
CA ASN A 27 4.18 7.05 6.44
C ASN A 27 2.77 6.82 7.02
N VAL A 28 2.09 5.79 6.50
CA VAL A 28 0.67 5.49 6.82
C VAL A 28 0.45 5.35 8.32
N SER A 29 1.39 4.76 9.07
CA SER A 29 1.32 4.67 10.53
C SER A 29 1.27 6.06 11.19
N GLY A 30 2.09 7.01 10.73
CA GLY A 30 2.08 8.38 11.22
C GLY A 30 0.76 9.10 10.93
N ILE A 31 0.23 8.92 9.71
CA ILE A 31 -1.07 9.49 9.31
C ILE A 31 -2.20 8.88 10.17
N MET A 32 -2.18 7.57 10.41
CA MET A 32 -3.16 6.92 11.29
C MET A 32 -3.15 7.53 12.69
N LEU A 33 -1.99 7.83 13.27
CA LEU A 33 -1.92 8.49 14.57
C LEU A 33 -2.54 9.89 14.54
N GLN A 34 -2.30 10.67 13.48
CA GLN A 34 -2.89 12.00 13.29
C GLN A 34 -4.43 11.94 13.17
N HIS A 35 -4.96 10.86 12.59
CA HIS A 35 -6.40 10.62 12.47
C HIS A 35 -7.03 9.93 13.70
N GLY A 36 -6.30 9.87 14.81
CA GLY A 36 -6.82 9.39 16.10
C GLY A 36 -6.93 7.88 16.21
N TYR A 37 -6.12 7.12 15.47
CA TYR A 37 -6.00 5.67 15.68
C TYR A 37 -5.05 5.40 16.85
N SER A 38 -5.33 4.32 17.58
CA SER A 38 -4.41 3.86 18.64
C SER A 38 -3.03 3.47 18.05
N PRO A 39 -1.94 3.61 18.84
CA PRO A 39 -0.60 3.22 18.40
C PRO A 39 -0.49 1.76 17.95
N SER A 40 -1.21 0.85 18.59
CA SER A 40 -1.24 -0.56 18.21
C SER A 40 -1.90 -0.77 16.84
N SER A 41 -3.03 -0.10 16.59
CA SER A 41 -3.69 -0.12 15.27
C SER A 41 -2.84 0.52 14.17
N ALA A 42 -2.15 1.62 14.48
CA ALA A 42 -1.26 2.32 13.54
C ALA A 42 -0.05 1.46 13.17
N ARG A 43 0.61 0.86 14.17
CA ARG A 43 1.76 -0.04 13.96
C ARG A 43 1.38 -1.27 13.13
N ALA A 44 0.19 -1.83 13.37
CA ALA A 44 -0.32 -2.98 12.63
C ALA A 44 -0.96 -2.60 11.27
N LEU A 45 -1.00 -1.31 10.92
CA LEU A 45 -1.61 -0.78 9.70
C LEU A 45 -3.05 -1.29 9.47
N LYS A 46 -3.84 -1.44 10.54
CA LYS A 46 -5.17 -2.08 10.45
C LYS A 46 -6.12 -1.44 9.44
N VAL A 47 -5.94 -0.14 9.16
CA VAL A 47 -6.75 0.60 8.18
C VAL A 47 -6.58 0.05 6.75
N THR A 48 -5.37 -0.39 6.39
CA THR A 48 -5.04 -0.85 5.03
C THR A 48 -5.65 -2.21 4.70
N GLN A 49 -6.01 -2.97 5.74
CA GLN A 49 -6.63 -4.29 5.65
C GLN A 49 -8.16 -4.19 5.48
N THR A 50 -8.74 -3.01 5.56
CA THR A 50 -10.19 -2.82 5.45
C THR A 50 -10.66 -2.88 4.00
N LYS A 51 -11.88 -3.40 3.76
CA LYS A 51 -12.49 -3.41 2.42
C LYS A 51 -12.59 -2.00 1.82
N THR A 52 -12.93 -0.99 2.63
CA THR A 52 -12.99 0.40 2.17
C THR A 52 -11.65 0.91 1.65
N TRP A 53 -10.53 0.53 2.27
CA TRP A 53 -9.20 0.88 1.75
C TRP A 53 -8.93 0.21 0.39
N GLN A 54 -9.30 -1.07 0.26
CA GLN A 54 -9.16 -1.81 -1.00
C GLN A 54 -10.03 -1.22 -2.11
N ASP A 55 -11.27 -0.84 -1.80
CA ASP A 55 -12.16 -0.16 -2.74
C ASP A 55 -11.56 1.18 -3.21
N CYS A 56 -10.91 1.93 -2.30
CA CYS A 56 -10.20 3.16 -2.65
C CYS A 56 -8.95 2.90 -3.52
N LEU A 57 -8.20 1.84 -3.28
CA LEU A 57 -7.07 1.45 -4.13
C LEU A 57 -7.52 1.11 -5.55
N ALA A 58 -8.65 0.42 -5.71
CA ALA A 58 -9.21 0.04 -7.00
C ALA A 58 -9.65 1.24 -7.85
N GLN A 59 -9.87 2.41 -7.23
CA GLN A 59 -10.22 3.65 -7.91
C GLN A 59 -9.01 4.46 -8.37
N ILE A 60 -7.79 4.09 -7.98
CA ILE A 60 -6.60 4.79 -8.45
C ILE A 60 -6.31 4.35 -9.89
N ASP A 61 -6.40 5.30 -10.81
CA ASP A 61 -6.00 5.12 -12.20
C ASP A 61 -4.52 4.73 -12.31
N ASP A 62 -4.27 3.55 -12.86
CA ASP A 62 -2.94 3.00 -13.12
C ASP A 62 -2.15 3.86 -14.09
N ASP A 63 -2.82 4.54 -15.03
CA ASP A 63 -2.16 5.30 -16.10
C ASP A 63 -1.49 6.57 -15.57
N GLU A 64 -2.09 7.26 -14.60
CA GLU A 64 -1.45 8.42 -13.94
C GLU A 64 -0.18 8.01 -13.18
N ILE A 65 -0.22 6.84 -12.54
CA ILE A 65 0.94 6.29 -11.84
C ILE A 65 2.04 5.98 -12.84
N ILE A 66 1.74 5.25 -13.92
CA ILE A 66 2.71 4.86 -14.93
C ILE A 66 3.33 6.09 -15.60
N LYS A 67 2.54 7.12 -15.92
CA LYS A 67 3.06 8.39 -16.46
C LYS A 67 4.04 9.06 -15.50
N LYS A 68 3.69 9.16 -14.21
CA LYS A 68 4.62 9.69 -13.21
C LYS A 68 5.89 8.86 -13.09
N PHE A 69 5.80 7.54 -13.18
CA PHE A 69 6.98 6.67 -13.21
C PHE A 69 7.86 6.95 -14.44
N GLN A 70 7.27 7.15 -15.62
CA GLN A 70 8.01 7.50 -16.83
C GLN A 70 8.72 8.85 -16.70
N GLU A 71 8.07 9.85 -16.10
CA GLU A 71 8.68 11.16 -15.79
C GLU A 71 9.84 11.01 -14.80
N ILE A 72 9.64 10.20 -13.77
CA ILE A 72 10.59 9.95 -12.69
C ILE A 72 11.82 9.17 -13.19
N VAL A 73 11.65 8.15 -14.04
CA VAL A 73 12.73 7.40 -14.69
C VAL A 73 13.57 8.30 -15.62
N ARG A 74 12.95 9.34 -16.18
CA ARG A 74 13.62 10.35 -17.00
C ARG A 74 14.27 11.47 -16.17
N SER A 75 14.05 11.51 -14.86
CA SER A 75 14.63 12.53 -13.96
C SER A 75 16.01 12.12 -13.45
N GLU A 76 16.85 13.12 -13.11
CA GLU A 76 18.24 12.88 -12.71
C GLU A 76 18.38 12.21 -11.31
N ASP A 77 17.41 12.40 -10.41
CA ASP A 77 17.41 11.80 -9.07
C ASP A 77 16.78 10.40 -9.06
N LYS A 78 17.53 9.44 -9.58
CA LYS A 78 17.11 8.04 -9.81
C LYS A 78 16.83 7.24 -8.53
N ARG A 79 17.33 7.64 -7.36
CA ARG A 79 17.19 6.84 -6.11
C ARG A 79 15.83 7.02 -5.45
N SER A 80 15.44 8.27 -5.21
CA SER A 80 14.15 8.65 -4.62
C SER A 80 12.98 8.17 -5.50
N ALA A 81 13.19 8.27 -6.81
CA ALA A 81 12.39 7.78 -7.90
C ALA A 81 12.04 6.28 -7.82
N ILE A 82 13.07 5.43 -7.79
CA ILE A 82 12.92 3.97 -7.75
C ILE A 82 12.25 3.53 -6.44
N ALA A 83 12.60 4.16 -5.31
CA ALA A 83 12.02 3.85 -4.01
C ALA A 83 10.50 4.16 -3.96
N ALA A 84 10.07 5.31 -4.48
CA ALA A 84 8.66 5.67 -4.58
C ALA A 84 7.89 4.68 -5.47
N GLY A 85 8.53 4.23 -6.55
CA GLY A 85 7.93 3.28 -7.46
C GLY A 85 7.73 1.88 -6.88
N ILE A 86 8.73 1.36 -6.16
CA ILE A 86 8.63 0.08 -5.47
C ILE A 86 7.50 0.11 -4.43
N GLU A 87 7.32 1.21 -3.69
CA GLU A 87 6.23 1.29 -2.70
C GLU A 87 4.83 1.34 -3.32
N LEU A 88 4.66 2.00 -4.46
CA LEU A 88 3.39 1.99 -5.19
C LEU A 88 3.02 0.58 -5.68
N LEU A 89 3.98 -0.18 -6.20
CA LEU A 89 3.75 -1.57 -6.62
C LEU A 89 3.41 -2.49 -5.45
N LYS A 90 4.03 -2.28 -4.27
CA LYS A 90 3.66 -2.98 -3.04
C LYS A 90 2.24 -2.63 -2.60
N LEU A 91 1.86 -1.35 -2.65
CA LEU A 91 0.52 -0.88 -2.27
C LEU A 91 -0.58 -1.45 -3.16
N LYS A 92 -0.32 -1.69 -4.46
CA LYS A 92 -1.27 -2.30 -5.40
C LYS A 92 -1.19 -3.84 -5.46
N ASP A 93 -0.45 -4.47 -4.56
CA ASP A 93 -0.21 -5.92 -4.55
C ASP A 93 0.37 -6.48 -5.87
N ARG A 94 1.10 -5.64 -6.62
CA ARG A 94 1.75 -6.00 -7.90
C ARG A 94 3.22 -6.40 -7.72
N TYR A 95 3.70 -6.46 -6.48
CA TYR A 95 5.06 -6.92 -6.14
C TYR A 95 4.99 -8.33 -5.52
N PRO A 96 5.09 -9.41 -6.31
CA PRO A 96 4.90 -10.79 -5.85
C PRO A 96 6.09 -11.34 -5.06
N ALA A 97 6.86 -10.51 -4.35
CA ALA A 97 8.17 -10.92 -3.85
C ALA A 97 8.13 -12.12 -2.89
N ASN A 98 7.00 -12.38 -2.19
CA ASN A 98 6.93 -13.49 -1.22
C ASN A 98 5.59 -14.27 -1.18
N LYS A 99 4.56 -13.90 -1.96
CA LYS A 99 3.25 -14.58 -1.90
C LYS A 99 3.19 -15.86 -2.72
N MET A 100 3.94 -15.92 -3.83
CA MET A 100 3.90 -17.07 -4.75
C MET A 100 4.75 -18.25 -4.25
N LYS A 101 5.79 -18.00 -3.45
CA LYS A 101 6.59 -19.08 -2.85
C LYS A 101 5.82 -19.82 -1.76
N LEU A 102 5.08 -19.12 -0.91
CA LEU A 102 4.40 -19.74 0.25
C LEU A 102 3.23 -20.66 -0.16
N SER A 103 2.54 -20.35 -1.26
CA SER A 103 1.45 -21.17 -1.80
C SER A 103 1.98 -22.44 -2.48
N ALA A 104 3.04 -22.31 -3.28
CA ALA A 104 3.71 -23.45 -3.91
C ALA A 104 4.24 -24.47 -2.87
N TYR A 105 4.87 -24.00 -1.78
CA TYR A 105 5.35 -24.90 -0.72
C TYR A 105 4.22 -25.59 0.04
N LYS A 106 3.06 -24.95 0.22
CA LYS A 106 1.91 -25.58 0.90
C LYS A 106 1.31 -26.72 0.08
N GLU A 107 1.10 -26.50 -1.21
CA GLU A 107 0.58 -27.55 -2.11
C GLU A 107 1.53 -28.76 -2.19
N GLU A 108 2.84 -28.53 -2.14
CA GLU A 108 3.84 -29.60 -2.17
C GLU A 108 3.92 -30.36 -0.83
N THR A 109 3.73 -29.68 0.30
CA THR A 109 3.69 -30.32 1.62
C THR A 109 2.41 -31.16 1.80
N GLU A 110 1.27 -30.69 1.28
CA GLU A 110 0.01 -31.45 1.32
C GLU A 110 0.06 -32.71 0.46
N ARG A 111 0.74 -32.70 -0.70
CA ARG A 111 0.95 -33.92 -1.53
C ARG A 111 1.84 -34.98 -0.91
N ILE A 112 2.76 -34.60 -0.02
CA ILE A 112 3.68 -35.55 0.64
C ILE A 112 3.01 -36.22 1.85
N ILE A 113 1.93 -35.64 2.37
CA ILE A 113 1.21 -36.11 3.57
C ILE A 113 0.03 -37.03 3.20
N GLU A 114 -0.41 -37.08 1.94
CA GLU A 114 -1.27 -38.15 1.38
C GLU A 114 -0.46 -39.40 0.99
#